data_AF-A0A4Y9VTR9-F1
#
_entry.id   AF-A0A4Y9VTR9-F1
#
_cell.length_a   1.000
_cell.length_b   1.000
_cell.length_c   1.000
_cell.angle_alpha   90.00
_cell.angle_beta   90.00
_cell.angle_gamma   90.00
#
_symmetry.space_group_name_H-M   'P 1'
#
loop_
_entity.id
_entity.type
_entity.pdbx_description
1 polymer ?
#
loop_
_entity_poly.entity_id
_entity_poly.type
_entity_poly.pdbx_seq_one_letter_code
_entity_poly.pdbx_strand_id
1 'polypeptide(L)'
;MYCPACSSPILATDARCINCNKLLIESSEKKSEEFKKAAEFVDNKIYYGVGAFIGFLITLAFFYPDQELMTKASPIGAVVGGLIGRYFAKQQWK
;
A
#
# COMPACT_ATOMS: atom_id res chain seq x y z
N MET A 1 30.68 -10.77 9.78
CA MET A 1 30.03 -11.55 10.86
C MET A 1 30.17 -13.04 10.50
N TYR A 2 29.92 -13.98 11.42
CA TYR A 2 30.03 -15.42 11.13
C TYR A 2 28.67 -16.12 11.26
N CYS A 3 28.38 -17.07 10.36
CA CYS A 3 27.16 -17.88 10.44
C CYS A 3 27.23 -18.83 11.66
N PRO A 4 26.25 -18.85 12.57
CA PRO A 4 26.26 -19.71 13.77
C PRO A 4 26.07 -21.22 13.47
N ALA A 5 25.76 -21.60 12.23
CA ALA A 5 25.60 -23.01 11.85
C ALA A 5 26.79 -23.61 11.10
N CYS A 6 27.48 -22.83 10.28
CA CYS A 6 28.58 -23.33 9.45
C CYS A 6 29.87 -22.50 9.60
N SER A 7 29.90 -21.51 10.48
CA SER A 7 31.07 -20.68 10.79
C SER A 7 31.66 -19.94 9.60
N SER A 8 30.92 -19.84 8.49
CA SER A 8 31.37 -19.14 7.30
C SER A 8 31.25 -17.62 7.48
N PRO A 9 32.15 -16.83 6.87
CA PRO A 9 32.04 -15.37 6.87
C PRO A 9 30.81 -14.94 6.05
N ILE A 10 30.02 -14.03 6.63
CA ILE A 10 28.80 -13.47 6.03
C ILE A 10 28.88 -11.93 6.05
N LEU A 11 28.26 -11.29 5.05
CA LEU A 11 28.04 -9.85 5.09
C LEU A 11 26.90 -9.55 6.08
N ALA A 12 26.99 -8.41 6.76
CA ALA A 12 26.02 -8.01 7.78
C ALA A 12 24.60 -7.77 7.22
N THR A 13 24.47 -7.66 5.90
CA THR A 13 23.20 -7.44 5.17
C THR A 13 22.55 -8.73 4.67
N ASP A 14 23.22 -9.88 4.77
CA ASP A 14 22.73 -11.13 4.19
C ASP A 14 21.65 -11.77 5.08
N ALA A 15 20.43 -11.90 4.54
CA ALA A 15 19.31 -12.54 5.24
C ALA A 15 19.49 -14.06 5.43
N ARG A 16 20.28 -14.68 4.56
CA ARG A 16 20.58 -16.12 4.56
C ARG A 16 22.07 -16.34 4.35
N CYS A 17 22.60 -17.38 4.97
CA CYS A 17 23.98 -17.78 4.73
C CYS A 17 24.12 -18.41 3.34
N ILE A 18 25.00 -17.89 2.49
CA ILE A 18 25.22 -18.42 1.13
C ILE A 18 25.68 -19.88 1.15
N ASN A 19 26.40 -20.30 2.21
CA ASN A 19 27.04 -21.61 2.26
C ASN A 19 26.12 -22.73 2.80
N CYS A 20 25.25 -22.42 3.77
CA CYS A 20 24.35 -23.41 4.38
C CYS A 20 22.86 -23.08 4.22
N ASN A 21 22.54 -22.00 3.50
CA ASN A 21 21.20 -21.45 3.27
C ASN A 21 20.36 -21.21 4.54
N LYS A 22 21.00 -21.21 5.72
CA LYS A 22 20.32 -20.96 6.99
C LYS A 22 19.88 -19.50 7.05
N LEU A 23 18.64 -19.27 7.47
CA LEU A 23 18.12 -17.93 7.74
C LEU A 23 18.86 -17.33 8.94
N LEU A 24 19.44 -16.16 8.75
CA LEU A 24 20.23 -15.45 9.76
C LEU A 24 19.49 -14.23 10.30
N ILE A 25 18.67 -13.62 9.45
CA ILE A 25 17.83 -12.48 9.81
C ILE A 25 16.39 -12.97 9.79
N GLU A 26 15.87 -13.38 10.95
CA GLU A 26 14.48 -13.83 11.11
C GLU A 26 13.47 -12.71 10.73
N SER A 27 13.91 -11.45 10.80
CA SER A 27 13.07 -10.27 10.58
C SER A 27 12.65 -10.04 9.12
N SER A 28 13.25 -10.72 8.13
CA SER A 28 12.89 -10.53 6.72
C SER A 28 11.78 -11.45 6.21
N GLU A 29 11.49 -12.56 6.91
CA GLU A 29 10.54 -13.57 6.43
C GLU A 29 9.19 -13.53 7.14
N LYS A 30 9.16 -13.03 8.39
CA LYS A 30 7.92 -12.75 9.11
C LYS A 30 7.72 -11.24 9.19
N LYS A 31 7.14 -10.62 8.15
CA LYS A 31 6.32 -9.43 8.39
C LYS A 31 5.25 -9.88 9.39
N SER A 32 5.34 -9.43 10.64
CA SER A 32 4.35 -9.76 11.66
C SER A 32 2.95 -9.44 11.13
N GLU A 33 1.93 -10.19 11.54
CA GLU A 33 0.55 -9.90 11.14
C GLU A 33 0.16 -8.44 11.44
N GLU A 34 0.75 -7.87 12.50
CA GLU A 34 0.60 -6.47 12.85
C GLU A 34 1.17 -5.52 11.77
N PHE A 35 2.33 -5.84 11.20
CA PHE A 35 2.90 -5.09 10.09
C PHE A 35 2.03 -5.18 8.83
N LYS A 36 1.44 -6.35 8.56
CA LYS A 36 0.51 -6.54 7.44
C LYS A 36 -0.74 -5.69 7.62
N LYS A 37 -1.34 -5.69 8.82
CA LYS A 37 -2.52 -4.86 9.15
C LYS A 37 -2.20 -3.37 9.08
N ALA A 38 -1.04 -2.95 9.58
CA ALA A 38 -0.62 -1.56 9.51
C ALA A 38 -0.40 -1.10 8.07
N ALA A 39 0.26 -1.91 7.24
CA ALA A 39 0.44 -1.63 5.83
C ALA A 39 -0.90 -1.59 5.07
N GLU A 40 -1.80 -2.54 5.31
CA GLU A 40 -3.13 -2.55 4.71
C GLU A 40 -3.95 -1.30 5.12
N PHE A 41 -3.83 -0.85 6.36
CA PHE A 41 -4.50 0.36 6.83
C PHE A 41 -3.97 1.63 6.12
N VAL A 42 -2.65 1.75 6.00
CA VAL A 42 -2.00 2.87 5.32
C VAL A 42 -2.37 2.88 3.83
N ASP A 43 -2.26 1.75 3.16
CA ASP A 43 -2.61 1.62 1.74
C ASP A 43 -4.08 1.96 1.50
N ASN A 44 -5.00 1.41 2.30
CA ASN A 44 -6.42 1.75 2.19
C ASN A 44 -6.67 3.26 2.29
N LYS A 45 -5.95 3.96 3.16
CA LYS A 45 -6.08 5.41 3.33
C LYS A 45 -5.49 6.19 2.15
N ILE A 46 -4.34 5.75 1.64
CA ILE A 46 -3.70 6.35 0.46
C ILE A 46 -4.59 6.18 -0.77
N TYR A 47 -5.00 4.95 -1.07
CA TYR A 47 -5.84 4.67 -2.24
C TYR A 47 -7.22 5.32 -2.14
N TYR A 48 -7.80 5.42 -0.94
CA TYR A 48 -9.02 6.21 -0.73
C TYR A 48 -8.79 7.69 -1.04
N GLY A 49 -7.69 8.28 -0.54
CA GLY A 49 -7.36 9.68 -0.80
C GLY A 49 -7.08 9.96 -2.28
N VAL A 50 -6.28 9.12 -2.92
CA VAL A 50 -5.95 9.22 -4.35
C VAL A 50 -7.21 9.03 -5.20
N GLY A 51 -8.02 8.01 -4.89
CA GLY A 51 -9.29 7.77 -5.58
C GLY A 51 -10.25 8.94 -5.42
N ALA A 52 -10.36 9.53 -4.23
CA ALA A 52 -11.22 10.67 -3.99
C ALA A 52 -10.75 11.93 -4.74
N PHE A 53 -9.44 12.17 -4.78
CA PHE A 53 -8.85 13.27 -5.54
C PHE A 53 -9.11 13.13 -7.05
N ILE A 54 -8.90 11.93 -7.60
CA ILE A 54 -9.18 11.65 -9.01
C ILE A 54 -10.67 11.79 -9.31
N GLY A 55 -11.55 11.24 -8.47
CA GLY A 55 -13.00 11.36 -8.64
C GLY A 55 -13.49 12.81 -8.60
N PHE A 56 -12.91 13.63 -7.74
CA PHE A 56 -13.15 15.07 -7.70
C PHE A 56 -12.71 15.77 -8.99
N LEU A 57 -11.50 15.47 -9.50
CA LEU A 57 -10.99 16.05 -10.75
C LEU A 57 -11.83 15.67 -11.97
N ILE A 58 -12.28 14.41 -12.06
CA ILE A 58 -13.17 13.95 -13.14
C ILE A 58 -14.47 14.73 -13.09
N THR A 59 -15.03 14.92 -11.89
CA THR A 59 -16.30 15.63 -11.71
C THR A 59 -16.16 17.11 -12.05
N LEU A 60 -15.04 17.73 -11.68
CA LEU A 60 -14.72 19.10 -12.09
C LEU A 60 -14.62 19.22 -13.61
N ALA A 61 -13.94 18.28 -14.29
CA ALA A 61 -13.77 18.33 -15.74
C ALA A 61 -15.09 18.13 -16.50
N PHE A 62 -15.97 17.24 -16.03
CA PHE A 62 -17.25 16.95 -16.69
C PHE A 62 -18.32 18.00 -16.45
N PHE A 63 -18.40 18.57 -15.24
CA PHE A 63 -19.46 19.50 -14.85
C PHE A 63 -19.00 20.96 -14.79
N TYR A 64 -17.79 21.26 -15.28
CA TYR A 64 -17.26 22.63 -15.37
C TYR A 64 -18.24 23.69 -15.90
N PRO A 65 -18.99 23.45 -17.00
CA PRO A 65 -19.88 24.49 -17.56
C PRO A 65 -21.10 24.78 -16.68
N ASP A 66 -21.42 23.94 -15.70
CA ASP A 66 -22.66 23.99 -14.95
C ASP A 66 -22.39 24.05 -13.44
N GLN A 67 -22.16 25.27 -12.92
CA GLN A 67 -21.69 25.48 -11.55
C GLN A 67 -22.61 24.89 -10.47
N GLU A 68 -23.94 24.94 -10.66
CA GLU A 68 -24.88 24.41 -9.69
C GLU A 68 -24.75 22.88 -9.60
N LEU A 69 -24.63 22.23 -10.75
CA LEU A 69 -24.46 20.78 -10.85
C LEU A 69 -23.08 20.35 -10.35
N MET A 70 -22.02 21.12 -10.68
CA MET A 70 -20.67 20.90 -10.18
C MET A 70 -20.61 20.94 -8.66
N THR A 71 -21.27 21.91 -8.03
CA THR A 71 -21.25 22.07 -6.56
C THR A 71 -21.92 20.87 -5.86
N LYS A 72 -22.98 20.32 -6.46
CA LYS A 72 -23.68 19.13 -5.93
C LYS A 72 -22.95 17.82 -6.26
N ALA A 73 -22.38 17.69 -7.45
CA ALA A 73 -21.74 16.47 -7.94
C ALA A 73 -20.33 16.28 -7.37
N SER A 74 -19.58 17.36 -7.16
CA SER A 74 -18.20 17.35 -6.66
C SER A 74 -17.97 16.50 -5.40
N PRO A 75 -18.74 16.65 -4.31
CA PRO A 75 -18.58 15.80 -3.13
C PRO A 75 -18.95 14.34 -3.43
N ILE A 76 -19.94 14.09 -4.30
CA ILE A 76 -20.36 12.74 -4.70
C ILE A 76 -19.24 12.06 -5.48
N GLY A 77 -18.62 12.75 -6.43
CA GLY A 77 -17.50 12.26 -7.21
C GLY A 77 -16.28 11.91 -6.37
N ALA A 78 -15.97 12.75 -5.37
CA ALA A 78 -14.91 12.46 -4.40
C ALA A 78 -15.22 11.20 -3.57
N VAL A 79 -16.45 11.04 -3.08
CA VAL A 79 -16.84 9.85 -2.31
C VAL A 79 -16.79 8.59 -3.17
N VAL A 80 -17.37 8.63 -4.37
CA VAL A 80 -17.39 7.48 -5.29
C VAL A 80 -15.97 7.11 -5.71
N GLY A 81 -15.14 8.09 -6.08
CA GLY A 81 -13.74 7.88 -6.42
C GLY A 81 -12.94 7.26 -5.27
N GLY A 82 -13.17 7.72 -4.03
CA GLY A 82 -12.53 7.16 -2.85
C GLY A 82 -12.95 5.71 -2.57
N LEU A 83 -14.23 5.39 -2.73
CA LEU A 83 -14.73 4.01 -2.59
C LEU A 83 -14.13 3.06 -3.64
N ILE A 84 -14.02 3.51 -4.89
CA ILE A 84 -13.38 2.75 -5.98
C ILE A 84 -11.90 2.53 -5.66
N GLY A 85 -11.17 3.58 -5.25
CA GLY A 85 -9.77 3.47 -4.86
C GLY A 85 -9.56 2.47 -3.72
N ARG A 86 -10.42 2.51 -2.69
CA ARG A 86 -10.40 1.54 -1.59
C ARG A 86 -10.69 0.10 -2.05
N TYR A 87 -11.57 -0.09 -3.03
CA TYR A 87 -11.83 -1.41 -3.60
C TYR A 87 -10.59 -1.99 -4.30
N PHE A 88 -9.86 -1.18 -5.06
CA PHE A 88 -8.59 -1.59 -5.69
C PHE A 88 -7.51 -1.91 -4.64
N ALA A 89 -7.40 -1.11 -3.57
CA ALA A 89 -6.49 -1.40 -2.47
C ALA A 89 -6.76 -2.79 -1.88
N LYS A 90 -8.03 -3.11 -1.60
CA LYS A 90 -8.43 -4.43 -1.08
C LYS A 90 -8.11 -5.59 -2.04
N GLN A 91 -8.10 -5.36 -3.36
CA GLN A 91 -7.71 -6.40 -4.31
C GLN A 91 -6.21 -6.70 -4.27
N GLN A 92 -5.35 -5.73 -3.95
CA GLN A 92 -3.90 -5.97 -3.88
C GLN A 92 -3.47 -6.84 -2.68
N TRP A 93 -4.32 -6.93 -1.66
CA TRP A 93 -4.05 -7.67 -0.43
C TRP A 93 -4.74 -9.05 -0.37
N LYS A 94 -5.52 -9.42 -1.40
CA LYS A 94 -6.10 -10.76 -1.59
C LYS A 94 -5.10 -11.68 -2.27
#